data_AF-A0A4Q7CQH2-F1
#
_entry.id   AF-A0A4Q7CQH2-F1
#
_cell.length_a   1.000
_cell.length_b   1.000
_cell.length_c   1.000
_cell.angle_alpha   90.00
_cell.angle_beta   90.00
_cell.angle_gamma   90.00
#
_symmetry.space_group_name_H-M   'P 1'
#
loop_
_entity.id
_entity.type
_entity.pdbx_description
1 polymer ?
#
loop_
_entity_poly.entity_id
_entity_poly.type
_entity_poly.pdbx_seq_one_letter_code
_entity_poly.pdbx_strand_id
1 'polypeptide(L)'
;MTNFTLNMEDTFDGGIQDGTYEAVITKSEENATPGGAEHVDMRLTIRNDIDQKYKNNIIFHKIWKSKKTDKYDLRFFNTIGAAAQLQQGKQYSSIEELFKDFLGKPVRVTVKNETSEYNGKTYENLNVKRFEKTKFPELAHKFKTEDGGNPFAGVDTNDTNDNYPF
;
A
#
# COMPACT_ATOMS: atom_id res chain seq x y z
N MET A 1 19.67 -24.31 -23.53
CA MET A 1 20.54 -23.31 -22.87
C MET A 1 20.00 -21.94 -23.21
N THR A 2 19.48 -21.20 -22.23
CA THR A 2 18.99 -19.83 -22.46
C THR A 2 20.21 -18.92 -22.48
N ASN A 3 20.54 -18.38 -23.64
CA ASN A 3 21.63 -17.41 -23.76
C ASN A 3 21.19 -16.11 -23.08
N PHE A 4 22.03 -15.59 -22.19
CA PHE A 4 21.85 -14.27 -21.58
C PHE A 4 22.91 -13.33 -22.16
N THR A 5 22.49 -12.11 -22.51
CA THR A 5 23.38 -11.04 -22.95
C THR A 5 23.47 -10.01 -21.84
N LEU A 6 24.68 -9.69 -21.41
CA LEU A 6 24.94 -8.66 -20.41
C LEU A 6 24.66 -7.28 -21.02
N ASN A 7 23.59 -6.62 -20.58
CA ASN A 7 23.30 -5.23 -20.93
C ASN A 7 23.73 -4.31 -19.78
N MET A 8 24.81 -3.56 -19.97
CA MET A 8 25.32 -2.60 -18.97
C MET A 8 24.61 -1.24 -19.04
N GLU A 9 23.67 -1.04 -19.97
CA GLU A 9 22.77 0.12 -19.99
C GLU A 9 21.51 -0.11 -19.15
N ASP A 10 21.22 -1.37 -18.79
CA ASP A 10 20.11 -1.77 -17.92
C ASP A 10 20.63 -2.07 -16.51
N THR A 11 21.16 -1.03 -15.86
CA THR A 11 21.69 -1.12 -14.50
C THR A 11 20.61 -0.86 -13.45
N PHE A 12 20.82 -1.38 -12.24
CA PHE A 12 19.96 -1.07 -11.10
C PHE A 12 19.99 0.44 -10.81
N ASP A 13 18.91 1.13 -11.19
CA ASP A 13 18.79 2.61 -11.21
C ASP A 13 18.51 3.24 -9.83
N GLY A 14 18.67 2.46 -8.75
CA GLY A 14 18.36 2.88 -7.38
C GLY A 14 16.93 2.54 -6.92
N GLY A 15 16.40 3.36 -6.01
CA GLY A 15 15.07 3.18 -5.41
C GLY A 15 13.90 3.38 -6.38
N ILE A 16 12.67 3.23 -5.88
CA ILE A 16 11.45 3.52 -6.68
C ILE A 16 11.46 5.00 -7.08
N GLN A 17 11.36 5.31 -8.36
CA GLN A 17 11.30 6.70 -8.86
C GLN A 17 9.92 7.34 -8.64
N ASP A 18 9.89 8.67 -8.69
CA ASP A 18 8.67 9.47 -8.66
C ASP A 18 7.70 9.00 -9.75
N GLY A 19 6.43 8.89 -9.42
CA GLY A 19 5.44 8.42 -10.38
C GLY A 19 4.20 7.87 -9.73
N THR A 20 3.36 7.25 -10.57
CA THR A 20 2.13 6.61 -10.14
C THR A 20 2.19 5.12 -10.45
N TYR A 21 1.92 4.30 -9.45
CA TYR A 21 2.02 2.85 -9.52
C TYR A 21 0.70 2.20 -9.14
N GLU A 22 0.41 1.08 -9.82
CA GLU A 22 -0.64 0.17 -9.42
C GLU A 22 -0.05 -0.81 -8.40
N ALA A 23 -0.63 -0.86 -7.21
CA ALA A 23 -0.11 -1.60 -6.07
C ALA A 23 -1.21 -2.41 -5.39
N VAL A 24 -0.81 -3.36 -4.56
CA VAL A 24 -1.70 -4.12 -3.68
C VAL A 24 -1.26 -3.91 -2.24
N ILE A 25 -2.21 -3.68 -1.33
CA ILE A 25 -1.90 -3.54 0.10
C ILE A 25 -1.60 -4.94 0.64
N THR A 26 -0.37 -5.17 1.08
CA THR A 26 0.10 -6.49 1.55
C THR A 26 0.37 -6.55 3.04
N LYS A 27 0.40 -5.39 3.71
CA LYS A 27 0.50 -5.29 5.16
C LYS A 27 -0.17 -4.02 5.67
N SER A 28 -0.82 -4.10 6.81
CA SER A 28 -1.29 -2.96 7.59
C SER A 28 -1.31 -3.38 9.07
N GLU A 29 -0.51 -2.74 9.90
CA GLU A 29 -0.42 -3.01 11.34
C GLU A 29 -0.01 -1.77 12.12
N GLU A 30 -0.34 -1.71 13.42
CA GLU A 30 0.26 -0.71 14.31
C GLU A 30 1.70 -1.10 14.67
N ASN A 31 2.58 -0.10 14.75
CA ASN A 31 3.98 -0.26 15.13
C ASN A 31 4.48 0.99 15.85
N ALA A 32 5.64 0.88 16.51
CA ALA A 32 6.29 2.00 17.19
C ALA A 32 7.75 2.12 16.77
N THR A 33 8.24 3.36 16.69
CA THR A 33 9.69 3.59 16.56
C THR A 33 10.42 3.14 17.83
N PRO A 34 11.75 2.96 17.79
CA PRO A 34 12.54 2.72 19.01
C PRO A 34 12.35 3.79 20.08
N GLY A 35 11.96 5.01 19.70
CA GLY A 35 11.64 6.11 20.61
C GLY A 35 10.18 6.15 21.08
N GLY A 36 9.38 5.11 20.81
CA GLY A 36 7.99 4.99 21.27
C GLY A 36 6.96 5.74 20.42
N ALA A 37 7.34 6.44 19.35
CA ALA A 37 6.37 7.10 18.49
C ALA A 37 5.58 6.07 17.67
N GLU A 38 4.28 5.99 17.93
CA GLU A 38 3.35 5.04 17.30
C GLU A 38 2.88 5.51 15.92
N HIS A 39 2.73 4.54 15.02
CA HIS A 39 2.25 4.73 13.65
C HIS A 39 1.65 3.43 13.10
N VAL A 40 0.83 3.56 12.07
CA VAL A 40 0.49 2.40 11.22
C VAL A 40 1.58 2.22 10.17
N ASP A 41 2.11 1.00 10.05
CA ASP A 41 2.97 0.56 8.93
C ASP A 41 2.08 -0.11 7.86
N MET A 42 1.82 0.62 6.78
CA MET A 42 1.13 0.10 5.61
C MET A 42 2.12 -0.17 4.49
N ARG A 43 2.16 -1.41 4.01
CA ARG A 43 3.04 -1.83 2.91
C ARG A 43 2.23 -2.07 1.66
N LEU A 44 2.67 -1.44 0.58
CA LEU A 44 2.09 -1.63 -0.74
C LEU A 44 3.12 -2.31 -1.63
N THR A 45 2.75 -3.44 -2.23
CA THR A 45 3.59 -4.12 -3.22
C THR A 45 3.18 -3.67 -4.61
N ILE A 46 4.13 -3.14 -5.38
CA ILE A 46 3.88 -2.76 -6.77
C ILE A 46 3.53 -4.01 -7.57
N ARG A 47 2.39 -3.97 -8.24
CA ARG A 47 1.80 -5.09 -8.95
C ARG A 47 2.68 -5.59 -10.09
N ASN A 48 2.81 -6.90 -10.22
CA ASN A 48 3.69 -7.57 -11.19
C ASN A 48 2.94 -8.09 -12.43
N ASP A 49 1.61 -8.07 -12.37
CA ASP A 49 0.67 -8.43 -13.43
C ASP A 49 0.37 -7.28 -14.40
N ILE A 50 0.84 -6.06 -14.10
CA ILE A 50 0.67 -4.85 -14.93
C ILE A 50 2.02 -4.46 -15.54
N ASP A 51 1.99 -3.90 -16.74
CA ASP A 51 3.20 -3.34 -17.34
C ASP A 51 3.54 -1.95 -16.78
N GLN A 52 4.52 -1.92 -15.86
CA GLN A 52 5.00 -0.75 -15.14
C GLN A 52 6.39 -1.03 -14.56
N LYS A 53 7.11 0.03 -14.17
CA LYS A 53 8.43 -0.11 -13.52
C LYS A 53 8.29 -0.61 -12.07
N TYR A 54 9.39 -1.14 -11.51
CA TYR A 54 9.53 -1.51 -10.10
C TYR A 54 8.57 -2.60 -9.58
N LYS A 55 8.11 -3.49 -10.46
CA LYS A 55 7.26 -4.65 -10.10
C LYS A 55 7.87 -5.43 -8.92
N ASN A 56 7.03 -5.82 -7.95
CA ASN A 56 7.39 -6.48 -6.69
C ASN A 56 8.12 -5.62 -5.64
N ASN A 57 8.50 -4.37 -5.93
CA ASN A 57 9.06 -3.51 -4.89
C ASN A 57 7.98 -3.10 -3.88
N ILE A 58 8.42 -2.78 -2.66
CA ILE A 58 7.54 -2.39 -1.56
C ILE A 58 7.63 -0.87 -1.38
N ILE A 59 6.48 -0.22 -1.40
CA ILE A 59 6.28 1.15 -0.96
C ILE A 59 5.86 1.09 0.51
N PHE A 60 6.62 1.78 1.37
CA PHE A 60 6.32 1.90 2.79
C PHE A 60 5.52 3.18 3.03
N HIS A 61 4.36 3.08 3.65
CA HIS A 61 3.53 4.22 4.01
C HIS A 61 3.24 4.22 5.51
N LYS A 62 3.65 5.28 6.19
CA LYS A 62 3.45 5.44 7.63
C LYS A 62 2.36 6.47 7.91
N ILE A 63 1.38 6.08 8.71
CA ILE A 63 0.33 6.99 9.20
C ILE A 63 0.60 7.24 10.69
N TRP A 64 1.05 8.44 11.02
CA TRP A 64 1.46 8.78 12.38
C TRP A 64 0.28 9.24 13.23
N LYS A 65 0.29 8.90 14.53
CA LYS A 65 -0.58 9.57 15.49
C LYS A 65 -0.20 11.05 15.58
N SER A 66 -1.20 11.90 15.71
CA SER A 66 -0.97 13.32 16.01
C SER A 66 -0.31 13.45 17.38
N LYS A 67 0.84 14.12 17.44
CA LYS A 67 1.55 14.38 18.72
C LYS A 67 0.71 15.17 19.73
N LYS A 68 -0.31 15.91 19.29
CA LYS A 68 -1.17 16.73 20.16
C LYS A 68 -2.33 15.93 20.75
N THR A 69 -2.90 15.03 19.98
CA THR A 69 -4.16 14.34 20.32
C THR A 69 -3.97 12.87 20.61
N ASP A 70 -2.78 12.32 20.33
CA ASP A 70 -2.43 10.90 20.45
C ASP A 70 -3.40 9.96 19.71
N LYS A 71 -3.92 10.47 18.59
CA LYS A 71 -4.93 9.79 17.76
C LYS A 71 -4.53 9.88 16.31
N TYR A 72 -4.93 8.89 15.53
CA TYR A 72 -4.85 8.96 14.08
C TYR A 72 -5.89 9.94 13.52
N ASP A 73 -5.51 10.59 12.42
CA ASP A 73 -6.47 11.31 11.59
C ASP A 73 -7.20 10.30 10.70
N LEU A 74 -8.48 10.07 11.02
CA LEU A 74 -9.34 9.11 10.31
C LEU A 74 -9.48 9.42 8.81
N ARG A 75 -9.22 10.66 8.38
CA ARG A 75 -9.26 11.03 6.95
C ARG A 75 -8.26 10.23 6.12
N PHE A 76 -7.12 9.83 6.68
CA PHE A 76 -6.17 8.96 5.98
C PHE A 76 -6.79 7.60 5.68
N PHE A 77 -7.38 6.96 6.68
CA PHE A 77 -8.04 5.66 6.50
C PHE A 77 -9.25 5.74 5.58
N ASN A 78 -10.05 6.80 5.67
CA ASN A 78 -11.16 7.02 4.74
C ASN A 78 -10.68 7.18 3.29
N THR A 79 -9.57 7.91 3.09
CA THR A 79 -8.96 8.09 1.76
C THR A 79 -8.47 6.77 1.19
N ILE A 80 -7.79 5.96 2.01
CA ILE A 80 -7.31 4.64 1.60
C ILE A 80 -8.48 3.69 1.37
N GLY A 81 -9.51 3.70 2.21
CA GLY A 81 -10.75 2.92 2.07
C GLY A 81 -11.48 3.23 0.77
N ALA A 82 -11.59 4.51 0.41
CA ALA A 82 -12.17 4.92 -0.87
C ALA A 82 -11.34 4.42 -2.07
N ALA A 83 -10.01 4.50 -1.99
CA ALA A 83 -9.11 3.99 -3.04
C ALA A 83 -9.14 2.45 -3.15
N ALA A 84 -9.22 1.76 -2.02
CA ALA A 84 -9.34 0.32 -1.88
C ALA A 84 -10.76 -0.20 -2.18
N GLN A 85 -11.72 0.72 -2.39
CA GLN A 85 -13.13 0.42 -2.69
C GLN A 85 -13.79 -0.42 -1.58
N LEU A 86 -13.51 -0.08 -0.32
CA LEU A 86 -14.24 -0.64 0.81
C LEU A 86 -15.69 -0.13 0.83
N GLN A 87 -16.58 -0.89 1.46
CA GLN A 87 -17.98 -0.53 1.60
C GLN A 87 -18.13 0.76 2.42
N GLN A 88 -18.73 1.78 1.81
CA GLN A 88 -19.02 3.05 2.49
C GLN A 88 -19.97 2.80 3.67
N GLY A 89 -19.62 3.32 4.84
CA GLY A 89 -20.44 3.19 6.05
C GLY A 89 -20.28 1.88 6.81
N LYS A 90 -19.42 0.95 6.36
CA LYS A 90 -19.07 -0.24 7.14
C LYS A 90 -18.52 0.18 8.50
N GLN A 91 -19.09 -0.40 9.56
CA GLN A 91 -18.63 -0.20 10.92
C GLN A 91 -17.58 -1.26 11.26
N TYR A 92 -16.53 -0.84 11.96
CA TYR A 92 -15.47 -1.72 12.43
C TYR A 92 -15.42 -1.71 13.95
N SER A 93 -15.28 -2.88 14.56
CA SER A 93 -15.17 -3.02 16.01
C SER A 93 -13.79 -2.61 16.51
N SER A 94 -12.78 -2.66 15.63
CA SER A 94 -11.42 -2.24 15.93
C SER A 94 -10.66 -1.79 14.68
N ILE A 95 -9.52 -1.12 14.86
CA ILE A 95 -8.69 -0.67 13.73
C ILE A 95 -8.02 -1.86 13.02
N GLU A 96 -7.75 -2.95 13.73
CA GLU A 96 -7.20 -4.18 13.18
C GLU A 96 -8.19 -4.87 12.24
N GLU A 97 -9.49 -4.76 12.49
CA GLU A 97 -10.52 -5.26 11.58
C GLU A 97 -10.49 -4.48 10.25
N LEU A 98 -10.37 -3.16 10.32
CA LEU A 98 -10.16 -2.31 9.15
C LEU A 98 -8.86 -2.67 8.40
N PHE A 99 -7.77 -2.97 9.13
CA PHE A 99 -6.51 -3.37 8.52
C PHE A 99 -6.62 -4.67 7.73
N LYS A 100 -7.36 -5.66 8.25
CA LYS A 100 -7.63 -6.91 7.53
C LYS A 100 -8.38 -6.63 6.23
N ASP A 101 -9.38 -5.76 6.26
CA ASP A 101 -10.16 -5.37 5.07
C ASP A 101 -9.30 -4.67 3.99
N PHE A 102 -8.21 -4.00 4.37
CA PHE A 102 -7.28 -3.44 3.39
C PHE A 102 -6.45 -4.50 2.67
N LEU A 103 -6.17 -5.65 3.30
CA LEU A 103 -5.24 -6.64 2.73
C LEU A 103 -5.78 -7.19 1.41
N GLY A 104 -4.89 -7.27 0.42
CA GLY A 104 -5.23 -7.74 -0.92
C GLY A 104 -6.02 -6.74 -1.75
N LYS A 105 -6.35 -5.54 -1.25
CA LYS A 105 -7.06 -4.54 -2.06
C LYS A 105 -6.10 -3.86 -3.04
N PRO A 106 -6.43 -3.85 -4.34
CA PRO A 106 -5.65 -3.10 -5.32
C PRO A 106 -5.92 -1.60 -5.21
N VAL A 107 -4.87 -0.81 -5.23
CA VAL A 107 -4.92 0.66 -5.16
C VAL A 107 -3.94 1.26 -6.16
N ARG A 108 -4.18 2.51 -6.53
CA ARG A 108 -3.25 3.31 -7.32
C ARG A 108 -2.63 4.38 -6.44
N VAL A 109 -1.30 4.43 -6.37
CA VAL A 109 -0.57 5.36 -5.50
C VAL A 109 0.39 6.22 -6.28
N THR A 110 0.40 7.52 -5.98
CA THR A 110 1.42 8.45 -6.47
C THR A 110 2.46 8.63 -5.38
N VAL A 111 3.74 8.44 -5.72
CA VAL A 111 4.87 8.55 -4.82
C VAL A 111 5.85 9.62 -5.29
N LYS A 112 6.57 10.18 -4.33
CA LYS A 112 7.62 11.18 -4.57
C LYS A 112 8.79 10.93 -3.63
N ASN A 113 10.00 10.92 -4.16
CA ASN A 113 11.22 10.94 -3.38
C ASN A 113 11.43 12.34 -2.83
N GLU A 114 11.64 12.41 -1.52
CA GLU A 114 11.83 13.65 -0.81
C GLU A 114 13.04 13.56 0.09
N THR A 115 13.86 14.61 0.01
CA THR A 115 14.98 14.79 0.90
C THR A 115 14.48 15.37 2.23
N SER A 116 14.88 14.74 3.32
CA SER A 116 14.62 15.24 4.68
C SER A 116 15.91 15.26 5.48
N GLU A 117 16.09 16.28 6.30
CA GLU A 117 17.20 16.36 7.24
C GLU A 117 16.71 16.05 8.65
N TYR A 118 17.40 15.14 9.33
CA TYR A 118 17.12 14.79 10.72
C TYR A 118 18.42 14.46 11.44
N ASN A 119 18.66 15.07 12.61
CA ASN A 119 19.90 14.95 13.37
C ASN A 119 21.18 15.16 12.54
N GLY A 120 21.18 16.15 11.63
CA GLY A 120 22.32 16.46 10.76
C GLY A 120 22.60 15.41 9.68
N LYS A 121 21.70 14.45 9.47
CA LYS A 121 21.76 13.46 8.38
C LYS A 121 20.68 13.75 7.35
N THR A 122 21.06 13.66 6.09
CA THR A 122 20.15 13.73 4.95
C THR A 122 19.63 12.34 4.61
N TYR A 123 18.31 12.22 4.47
CA TYR A 123 17.62 11.00 4.10
C TYR A 123 16.81 11.25 2.83
N GLU A 124 16.90 10.33 1.88
CA GLU A 124 15.97 10.27 0.75
C GLU A 124 14.86 9.27 1.09
N ASN A 125 13.64 9.78 1.18
CA ASN A 125 12.47 8.99 1.55
C ASN A 125 11.45 9.00 0.43
N LEU A 126 10.98 7.82 0.05
CA LEU A 126 9.83 7.69 -0.84
C LEU A 126 8.54 7.91 -0.04
N ASN A 127 7.80 8.96 -0.36
CA ASN A 127 6.54 9.29 0.31
C ASN A 127 5.36 9.12 -0.63
N VAL A 128 4.30 8.46 -0.15
CA VAL A 128 3.00 8.42 -0.84
C VAL A 128 2.33 9.79 -0.72
N LYS A 129 1.97 10.36 -1.86
CA LYS A 129 1.31 11.67 -1.99
C LYS A 129 -0.17 11.58 -2.25
N ARG A 130 -0.62 10.49 -2.87
CA ARG A 130 -2.02 10.30 -3.23
C ARG A 130 -2.37 8.83 -3.30
N PHE A 131 -3.57 8.52 -2.82
CA PHE A 131 -4.27 7.26 -3.06
C PHE A 131 -5.43 7.51 -4.01
N GLU A 132 -5.59 6.63 -4.98
CA GLU A 132 -6.64 6.64 -5.98
C GLU A 132 -7.16 5.22 -6.19
N LYS A 133 -8.40 5.11 -6.69
CA LYS A 133 -8.94 3.83 -7.14
C LYS A 133 -8.04 3.25 -8.24
N THR A 134 -7.76 1.95 -8.13
CA THR A 134 -7.02 1.20 -9.16
C THR A 134 -7.72 1.30 -10.50
N LYS A 135 -6.94 1.35 -11.59
CA LYS A 135 -7.50 1.21 -12.95
C LYS A 135 -7.73 -0.26 -13.34
N PHE A 136 -7.21 -1.21 -12.54
CA PHE A 136 -7.23 -2.64 -12.82
C PHE A 136 -7.85 -3.39 -11.63
N PRO A 137 -9.19 -3.44 -11.52
CA PRO A 137 -9.86 -4.03 -10.35
C PRO A 137 -9.58 -5.53 -10.19
N GLU A 138 -9.35 -6.25 -11.29
CA GLU A 138 -8.92 -7.65 -11.25
C GLU A 138 -7.49 -7.72 -10.74
N LEU A 139 -7.26 -8.52 -9.70
CA LEU A 139 -5.94 -8.72 -9.11
C LEU A 139 -5.36 -10.06 -9.57
N ALA A 140 -4.43 -10.03 -10.52
CA ALA A 140 -3.70 -11.21 -11.00
C ALA A 140 -2.25 -11.26 -10.49
N HIS A 141 -1.92 -10.46 -9.48
CA HIS A 141 -0.60 -10.40 -8.86
C HIS A 141 -0.15 -11.79 -8.40
N LYS A 142 1.07 -12.17 -8.75
CA LYS A 142 1.70 -13.42 -8.30
C LYS A 142 2.45 -13.17 -7.00
N PHE A 143 1.91 -13.65 -5.89
CA PHE A 143 2.51 -13.49 -4.57
C PHE A 143 3.66 -14.47 -4.38
N LYS A 144 4.52 -14.21 -3.39
CA LYS A 144 5.62 -15.13 -3.02
C LYS A 144 5.11 -16.23 -2.07
N THR A 145 4.11 -16.98 -2.51
CA THR A 145 3.55 -18.19 -1.88
C THR A 145 3.94 -19.41 -2.71
N GLU A 146 3.82 -20.63 -2.17
CA GLU A 146 4.24 -21.86 -2.88
C GLU A 146 3.61 -21.99 -4.28
N ASP A 147 2.32 -21.65 -4.40
CA ASP A 147 1.57 -21.71 -5.67
C ASP A 147 1.43 -20.34 -6.36
N GLY A 148 2.04 -19.28 -5.81
CA GLY A 148 1.87 -17.91 -6.27
C GLY A 148 0.46 -17.33 -6.12
N GLY A 149 -0.43 -18.05 -5.42
CA GLY A 149 -1.81 -17.66 -5.16
C GLY A 149 -1.93 -16.47 -4.21
N ASN A 150 -3.06 -15.77 -4.28
CA ASN A 150 -3.36 -14.64 -3.40
C ASN A 150 -3.61 -15.12 -1.96
N PRO A 151 -2.71 -14.82 -0.99
CA PRO A 151 -2.88 -15.23 0.40
C PRO A 151 -4.03 -14.49 1.11
N PHE A 152 -4.59 -13.46 0.47
CA PHE A 152 -5.72 -12.68 0.96
C PHE A 152 -7.04 -13.06 0.27
N ALA A 153 -7.04 -14.07 -0.61
CA ALA A 153 -8.27 -14.59 -1.20
C ALA A 153 -9.15 -15.19 -0.09
N GLY A 154 -10.36 -14.65 0.07
CA GLY A 154 -11.30 -15.04 1.13
C GLY A 154 -11.48 -14.01 2.25
N VAL A 155 -10.76 -12.88 2.22
CA VAL A 155 -11.16 -11.68 2.97
C VAL A 155 -12.28 -11.02 2.16
N ASP A 156 -13.52 -11.30 2.53
CA ASP A 156 -14.72 -11.08 1.71
C ASP A 156 -14.77 -9.72 0.98
N THR A 157 -15.08 -9.81 -0.33
CA THR A 157 -15.56 -8.71 -1.18
C THR A 157 -17.06 -8.85 -1.41
N ASN A 158 -17.78 -9.42 -0.45
CA ASN A 158 -19.23 -9.58 -0.52
C ASN A 158 -19.92 -8.58 0.39
N ASP A 159 -20.24 -7.40 -0.15
CA ASP A 159 -21.51 -6.76 0.20
C ASP A 159 -22.05 -5.99 -1.01
N THR A 160 -22.43 -6.74 -2.05
CA THR A 160 -23.52 -6.28 -2.93
C THR A 160 -24.85 -6.60 -2.24
N ASN A 161 -25.13 -5.96 -1.10
CA ASN A 161 -26.51 -5.83 -0.65
C ASN A 161 -27.14 -4.63 -1.33
N ASP A 162 -27.63 -4.89 -2.54
CA ASP A 162 -28.82 -4.24 -3.07
C ASP A 162 -30.01 -4.61 -2.16
N ASN A 163 -30.12 -3.99 -0.97
CA ASN A 163 -31.39 -3.83 -0.28
C ASN A 163 -31.30 -2.82 0.88
N TYR A 164 -31.44 -1.53 0.58
CA TYR A 164 -31.86 -0.57 1.60
C TYR A 164 -33.33 -0.19 1.32
N PRO A 165 -34.30 -0.72 2.10
CA PRO A 165 -35.59 -0.06 2.20
C PRO A 165 -35.44 1.20 3.05
N PHE A 166 -36.08 2.27 2.58
CA PHE A 166 -36.11 3.63 3.13
C PHE A 166 -36.45 3.72 4.61
#